data_AF-A0A292Q8Y2-F1
#
_entry.id   AF-A0A292Q8Y2-F1
#
_cell.length_a   1.000
_cell.length_b   1.000
_cell.length_c   1.000
_cell.angle_alpha   90.00
_cell.angle_beta   90.00
_cell.angle_gamma   90.00
#
_symmetry.space_group_name_H-M   'P 1'
#
loop_
_entity.id
_entity.type
_entity.pdbx_description
1 polymer ?
#
loop_
_entity_poly.entity_id
_entity_poly.type
_entity_poly.pdbx_seq_one_letter_code
_entity_poly.pdbx_strand_id
1 'polypeptide(L)' 'MATPSRPTRPIQKFASAVAKCPSEVSAYGRCVVADYNNVHKDKCLEEFLRLRECVRGGAKKKG' A
#
# COMPACT_ATOMS: atom_id res chain seq x y z
N MET A 1 -4.29 -23.42 22.26
CA MET A 1 -3.03 -23.69 21.52
C MET A 1 -2.64 -22.41 20.78
N ALA A 2 -1.62 -21.69 21.26
CA ALA A 2 -1.12 -20.49 20.57
C ALA A 2 -0.07 -20.92 19.55
N THR A 3 -0.43 -20.87 18.27
CA THR A 3 0.48 -21.09 17.14
C THR A 3 1.58 -20.02 17.20
N PRO A 4 2.88 -20.37 17.06
CA PRO A 4 3.93 -19.35 17.00
C PRO A 4 3.67 -18.47 15.78
N SER A 5 3.26 -17.23 16.02
CA SER A 5 3.02 -16.21 15.02
C SER A 5 4.36 -15.91 14.34
N ARG A 6 4.60 -16.59 13.22
CA ARG A 6 5.70 -16.31 12.27
C ARG A 6 5.72 -14.79 12.09
N PRO A 7 6.86 -14.10 12.28
CA PRO A 7 6.88 -12.65 12.40
C PRO A 7 6.30 -12.03 11.14
N THR A 8 5.04 -11.62 11.19
CA THR A 8 4.35 -10.81 10.17
C THR A 8 4.91 -9.38 10.14
N ARG A 9 6.07 -9.17 10.76
CA ARG A 9 6.86 -7.94 10.78
C ARG A 9 6.98 -7.29 9.40
N PRO A 10 7.19 -8.00 8.27
CA PRO A 10 7.29 -7.35 6.96
C PRO A 10 5.95 -6.76 6.50
N ILE A 11 4.86 -7.53 6.67
CA ILE A 11 3.51 -7.14 6.25
C ILE A 11 3.01 -6.01 7.13
N GLN A 12 3.25 -6.08 8.44
CA GLN A 12 2.90 -5.01 9.37
C GLN A 12 3.69 -3.73 9.08
N LYS A 13 5.01 -3.82 8.83
CA LYS A 13 5.82 -2.65 8.44
C LYS A 13 5.32 -2.02 7.15
N PHE A 14 4.95 -2.85 6.17
CA PHE A 14 4.36 -2.38 4.92
C PHE A 14 3.03 -1.68 5.17
N ALA A 15 2.10 -2.30 5.91
CA ALA A 15 0.82 -1.72 6.27
C ALA A 15 0.98 -0.39 7.02
N SER A 16 1.90 -0.31 7.98
CA SER A 16 2.21 0.94 8.70
C SER A 16 2.85 2.01 7.82
N ALA A 17 3.62 1.65 6.79
CA ALA A 17 4.18 2.60 5.84
C ALA A 17 3.12 3.12 4.86
N VAL A 18 2.29 2.22 4.36
CA VAL A 18 1.12 2.50 3.52
C VAL A 18 0.13 3.40 4.24
N ALA A 19 -0.13 3.17 5.53
CA ALA A 19 -1.00 4.01 6.36
C ALA A 19 -0.51 5.46 6.51
N LYS A 20 0.79 5.73 6.31
CA LYS A 20 1.35 7.11 6.32
C LYS A 20 1.09 7.86 5.02
N CYS A 21 0.61 7.18 3.98
CA CYS A 21 0.35 7.71 2.64
C CYS A 21 -1.15 7.61 2.31
N PRO A 22 -2.07 8.16 3.13
CA PRO A 22 -3.51 7.92 3.01
C PRO A 22 -4.10 8.42 1.68
N SER A 23 -3.55 9.49 1.12
CA SER A 23 -3.96 10.06 -0.16
C SER A 23 -3.63 9.13 -1.34
N GLU A 24 -2.38 8.66 -1.43
CA GLU A 24 -1.96 7.75 -2.49
C GLU A 24 -2.61 6.36 -2.35
N VAL A 25 -2.83 5.90 -1.12
CA VAL A 25 -3.58 4.65 -0.84
C VAL A 25 -5.01 4.75 -1.31
N SER A 26 -5.70 5.85 -0.98
CA SER A 26 -7.10 6.03 -1.35
C SER A 26 -7.26 6.12 -2.86
N ALA A 27 -6.32 6.75 -3.55
CA ALA A 27 -6.37 6.93 -4.99
C ALA A 27 -6.02 5.63 -5.74
N TYR A 28 -5.01 4.87 -5.29
CA TYR A 28 -4.77 3.51 -5.74
C TYR A 28 -5.97 2.58 -5.49
N GLY A 29 -6.53 2.61 -4.27
CA GLY A 29 -7.70 1.83 -3.91
C GLY A 29 -8.93 2.16 -4.76
N ARG A 30 -9.16 3.45 -5.07
CA ARG A 30 -10.24 3.87 -5.98
C ARG A 30 -10.09 3.29 -7.38
N CYS A 31 -8.88 3.32 -7.94
CA CYS A 31 -8.61 2.73 -9.25
C CYS A 31 -8.84 1.21 -9.25
N VAL A 32 -8.38 0.52 -8.20
CA VAL A 32 -8.56 -0.94 -8.04
C VAL A 32 -10.04 -1.30 -7.89
N VAL A 33 -10.81 -0.53 -7.11
CA VAL A 33 -12.24 -0.81 -6.88
C VAL A 33 -13.09 -0.47 -8.10
N ALA A 34 -12.73 0.57 -8.86
CA ALA A 34 -13.44 0.94 -10.10
C ALA A 34 -13.46 -0.21 -11.12
N ASP A 35 -12.37 -0.96 -11.20
CA ASP A 35 -12.18 -2.03 -12.17
C ASP A 35 -11.81 -3.36 -11.49
N TYR A 36 -12.37 -3.65 -10.30
CA TYR A 36 -11.95 -4.79 -9.46
C TYR A 36 -11.92 -6.15 -10.19
N ASN A 37 -12.84 -6.36 -11.14
CA ASN A 37 -12.89 -7.58 -11.98
C ASN A 37 -11.80 -7.64 -13.06
N ASN A 38 -11.22 -6.49 -13.42
CA ASN A 38 -10.18 -6.31 -14.42
C ASN A 38 -8.93 -5.65 -13.80
N VAL A 39 -8.66 -5.94 -12.53
CA VAL A 39 -7.38 -5.59 -11.91
C VAL A 39 -6.32 -6.54 -12.44
N HIS A 40 -5.51 -6.02 -13.34
CA HIS A 40 -4.32 -6.68 -13.85
C HIS A 40 -3.09 -5.80 -13.63
N LYS A 41 -1.93 -6.41 -13.83
CA LYS A 41 -0.65 -5.70 -13.80
C LYS A 41 -0.75 -4.45 -14.69
N ASP A 42 -0.29 -3.32 -14.17
CA ASP A 42 -0.25 -2.01 -14.85
C ASP A 42 -1.58 -1.23 -14.96
N LYS A 43 -2.75 -1.80 -14.59
CA LYS A 43 -4.05 -1.09 -14.66
C LYS A 43 -4.12 0.18 -13.82
N CYS A 44 -3.48 0.15 -12.64
CA CYS A 44 -3.34 1.29 -11.74
C CYS A 44 -1.87 1.66 -11.53
N LEU A 45 -1.05 1.54 -12.60
CA LEU A 45 0.40 1.73 -12.52
C LEU A 45 0.78 3.09 -11.91
N GLU A 46 0.15 4.18 -12.36
CA GLU A 46 0.49 5.54 -11.93
C GLU A 46 0.27 5.71 -10.42
N GLU A 47 -0.88 5.25 -9.94
CA GLU A 47 -1.25 5.29 -8.52
C GLU A 47 -0.39 4.34 -7.68
N PHE A 48 -0.07 3.17 -8.23
CA PHE A 48 0.85 2.23 -7.61
C PHE A 48 2.27 2.81 -7.50
N LEU A 49 2.74 3.52 -8.52
CA LEU A 49 4.05 4.18 -8.50
C LEU A 49 4.09 5.27 -7.44
N ARG A 50 3.05 6.11 -7.33
CA ARG A 50 2.94 7.14 -6.28
C ARG A 50 2.88 6.51 -4.88
N LEU A 51 2.06 5.48 -4.70
CA LEU A 51 2.00 4.75 -3.44
C LEU A 51 3.35 4.12 -3.09
N ARG A 52 4.03 3.49 -4.06
CA ARG A 52 5.35 2.88 -3.89
C ARG A 52 6.39 3.93 -3.54
N GLU A 53 6.38 5.08 -4.21
CA GLU A 53 7.26 6.21 -3.93
C GLU A 53 7.04 6.73 -2.51
N CYS A 54 5.79 6.84 -2.06
CA CYS A 54 5.49 7.27 -0.69
C CYS A 54 5.83 6.19 0.35
N VAL A 55 5.61 4.91 0.08
CA VAL A 55 5.99 3.81 0.99
C VAL A 55 7.52 3.65 1.07
N ARG A 56 8.22 3.81 -0.05
CA ARG A 56 9.68 3.72 -0.17
C ARG A 56 10.39 4.98 0.33
N GLY A 57 9.81 6.15 0.08
CA GLY A 57 10.27 7.47 0.51
C GLY A 57 9.74 7.90 1.88
N GLY A 58 8.78 7.18 2.44
CA GLY A 58 8.03 7.41 3.69
C GLY A 58 8.84 7.29 4.99
N ALA A 59 10.15 7.44 4.89
CA ALA A 59 10.97 8.00 5.95
C ALA A 59 10.89 9.55 6.01
N LYS A 60 10.22 10.23 5.07
CA LYS A 60 10.18 11.70 5.05
C LYS A 60 8.77 12.30 4.93
N LYS A 61 8.28 12.71 6.11
CA LYS A 61 7.62 14.01 6.41
C LYS A 61 6.10 14.16 6.21
N LYS A 62 5.38 14.14 7.35
CA LYS A 62 4.41 15.14 7.84
C LYS A 62 4.52 15.05 9.38
N GLY A 63 4.87 16.07 10.15
CA GLY A 63 4.52 17.49 10.11
C GLY A 63 4.01 17.79 11.51
#